data_AF-A0A925KHA2-F1
#
_entry.id   AF-A0A925KHA2-F1
#
_cell.length_a   1.000
_cell.length_b   1.000
_cell.length_c   1.000
_cell.angle_alpha   90.00
_cell.angle_beta   90.00
_cell.angle_gamma   90.00
#
_symmetry.space_group_name_H-M   'P 1'
#
loop_
_entity.id
_entity.type
_entity.pdbx_description
1 polymer ?
#
loop_
_entity_poly.entity_id
_entity_poly.type
_entity_poly.pdbx_seq_one_letter_code
_entity_poly.pdbx_strand_id
1 'polypeptide(L)'
;HDRQGGEHVRQVRKDCASVILWCAEKATWMAGEGIQVFGGNGYINDYPLGRLWRDAKLYEIGAGTSEIRRMLIGRELFAETM
;
A
#
# COMPACT_ATOMS: atom_id res chain seq x y z
N HIS A 1 -11.49 19.07 22.47
CA HIS A 1 -12.19 19.86 21.45
C HIS A 1 -12.31 19.00 20.20
N ASP A 2 -12.98 17.84 20.31
CA ASP A 2 -13.16 16.88 19.21
C ASP A 2 -14.61 16.98 18.75
N ARG A 3 -14.84 17.77 17.69
CA ARG A 3 -16.17 18.05 17.12
C ARG A 3 -16.63 17.02 16.10
N GLN A 4 -15.89 15.92 15.91
CA GLN A 4 -16.12 14.97 14.83
C GLN A 4 -16.44 13.60 15.44
N GLY A 5 -17.69 13.16 15.33
CA GLY A 5 -18.21 11.95 15.98
C GLY A 5 -17.65 10.63 15.42
N GLY A 6 -18.18 9.50 15.90
CA GLY A 6 -17.67 8.16 15.55
C GLY A 6 -17.67 7.82 14.05
N GLU A 7 -18.57 8.41 13.26
CA GLU A 7 -18.58 8.26 11.80
C GLU A 7 -17.35 8.87 11.13
N HIS A 8 -16.89 10.03 11.60
CA HIS A 8 -15.69 10.66 11.05
C HIS A 8 -14.46 9.76 11.25
N VAL A 9 -14.32 9.17 12.43
CA VAL A 9 -13.23 8.25 12.74
C VAL A 9 -13.26 7.01 11.84
N ARG A 10 -14.46 6.49 11.54
CA ARG A 10 -14.64 5.35 10.62
C ARG A 10 -14.22 5.71 9.19
N GLN A 11 -14.69 6.84 8.69
CA GLN A 11 -14.34 7.35 7.36
C GLN A 11 -12.82 7.50 7.18
N VAL A 12 -12.17 8.18 8.13
CA VAL A 12 -10.71 8.39 8.09
C VAL A 12 -9.94 7.07 8.08
N ARG A 13 -10.39 6.05 8.83
CA ARG A 13 -9.73 4.73 8.84
C ARG A 13 -9.82 4.01 7.49
N LYS A 14 -10.98 4.07 6.83
CA LYS A 14 -11.17 3.51 5.49
C LYS A 14 -10.27 4.21 4.47
N ASP A 15 -10.25 5.54 4.50
CA ASP A 15 -9.47 6.36 3.56
C ASP A 15 -7.97 6.13 3.74
N CYS A 16 -7.47 6.14 4.98
CA CYS A 16 -6.08 5.81 5.30
C CYS A 16 -5.69 4.40 4.83
N ALA A 17 -6.53 3.39 5.12
CA ALA A 17 -6.26 2.02 4.68
C ALA A 17 -6.16 1.92 3.15
N SER A 18 -7.02 2.66 2.44
CA SER A 18 -7.07 2.70 0.97
C SER A 18 -5.84 3.36 0.37
N VAL A 19 -5.41 4.50 0.92
CA VAL A 19 -4.22 5.22 0.46
C VAL A 19 -2.96 4.38 0.67
N ILE A 20 -2.78 3.80 1.86
CA ILE A 20 -1.59 2.99 2.14
C ILE A 20 -1.57 1.76 1.22
N LEU A 21 -2.72 1.09 1.02
CA LEU A 21 -2.83 -0.06 0.12
C LEU A 21 -2.38 0.30 -1.30
N TRP A 22 -2.95 1.35 -1.85
CA TRP A 22 -2.64 1.80 -3.20
C TRP A 22 -1.16 2.19 -3.35
N CYS A 23 -0.64 3.02 -2.45
CA CYS A 23 0.74 3.48 -2.51
C CYS A 23 1.74 2.32 -2.37
N ALA A 24 1.47 1.35 -1.50
CA ALA A 24 2.33 0.18 -1.32
C ALA A 24 2.43 -0.66 -2.59
N GLU A 25 1.30 -1.06 -3.17
CA GLU A 25 1.28 -1.89 -4.37
C GLU A 25 1.85 -1.16 -5.58
N LYS A 26 1.59 0.15 -5.70
CA LYS A 26 2.19 0.98 -6.74
C LYS A 26 3.69 1.14 -6.59
N ALA A 27 4.21 1.30 -5.37
CA ALA A 27 5.65 1.40 -5.16
C ALA A 27 6.37 0.11 -5.59
N THR A 28 5.85 -1.06 -5.21
CA THR A 28 6.41 -2.36 -5.63
C THR A 28 6.36 -2.50 -7.15
N TRP A 29 5.22 -2.16 -7.78
CA TRP A 29 5.09 -2.24 -9.23
C TRP A 29 6.08 -1.33 -9.94
N MET A 30 6.18 -0.05 -9.57
CA MET A 30 7.12 0.90 -10.18
C MET A 30 8.58 0.47 -10.02
N ALA A 31 8.96 -0.04 -8.85
CA ALA A 31 10.31 -0.56 -8.64
C ALA A 31 10.58 -1.80 -9.52
N GLY A 32 9.57 -2.64 -9.74
CA GLY A 32 9.65 -3.79 -10.64
C GLY A 32 9.81 -3.38 -12.10
N GLU A 33 9.05 -2.38 -12.57
CA GLU A 33 9.22 -1.80 -13.91
C GLU A 33 10.63 -1.20 -14.07
N GLY A 34 11.16 -0.56 -13.02
CA GLY A 34 12.54 -0.09 -12.99
C GLY A 34 13.56 -1.22 -13.22
N ILE A 35 13.40 -2.34 -12.50
CA ILE A 35 14.24 -3.55 -12.71
C ILE A 35 14.15 -4.02 -14.16
N GLN A 36 12.94 -4.09 -14.72
CA GLN A 36 12.72 -4.53 -16.10
C GLN A 36 13.39 -3.60 -17.12
N VAL A 37 13.31 -2.28 -16.93
CA VAL A 37 13.94 -1.28 -17.81
C VAL A 37 15.46 -1.41 -17.81
N PHE A 38 16.07 -1.71 -16.65
CA PHE A 38 17.52 -1.89 -16.53
C PHE A 38 18.00 -3.28 -16.96
N GLY A 39 17.09 -4.21 -17.24
CA GLY A 39 17.41 -5.59 -17.60
C GLY A 39 18.27 -6.26 -16.52
N GLY A 40 19.31 -6.99 -16.93
CA GLY A 40 20.22 -7.67 -16.00
C GLY A 40 20.88 -6.73 -14.98
N ASN A 41 21.12 -5.47 -15.35
CA ASN A 41 21.69 -4.47 -14.44
C ASN A 41 20.72 -4.10 -13.29
N GLY A 42 19.41 -4.30 -13.47
CA GLY A 42 18.41 -4.10 -12.43
C GLY A 42 18.44 -5.16 -11.33
N TYR A 43 19.03 -6.33 -11.61
CA TYR A 43 19.12 -7.47 -10.68
C TYR A 43 20.41 -7.52 -9.86
N ILE A 44 21.47 -6.82 -10.30
CA ILE A 44 22.75 -6.78 -9.60
C ILE A 44 22.82 -5.62 -8.60
N ASN A 45 23.75 -5.68 -7.65
CA ASN A 45 23.84 -4.70 -6.57
C ASN A 45 24.59 -3.40 -6.94
N ASP A 46 25.04 -3.27 -8.18
CA ASP A 46 25.70 -2.04 -8.68
C ASP A 46 24.69 -0.88 -8.82
N TYR A 47 23.40 -1.19 -8.98
CA TYR A 47 22.31 -0.23 -9.04
C TYR A 47 21.35 -0.42 -7.86
N PRO A 48 20.72 0.64 -7.35
CA PRO A 48 19.87 0.56 -6.14
C PRO A 48 18.54 -0.17 -6.37
N LEU A 49 18.17 -0.51 -7.61
CA LEU A 49 16.84 -0.98 -7.99
C LEU A 49 16.38 -2.22 -7.21
N GLY A 50 17.24 -3.24 -7.09
CA GLY A 50 16.91 -4.43 -6.31
C GLY A 50 16.66 -4.15 -4.84
N ARG A 51 17.39 -3.19 -4.24
CA ARG A 51 17.13 -2.73 -2.86
C ARG A 51 15.81 -1.98 -2.76
N LEU A 52 15.57 -1.03 -3.66
CA LEU A 52 14.33 -0.23 -3.70
C LEU A 52 13.08 -1.11 -3.85
N TRP A 53 13.13 -2.16 -4.66
CA TRP A 53 12.02 -3.09 -4.81
C TRP A 53 11.73 -3.87 -3.52
N ARG A 54 12.77 -4.33 -2.81
CA ARG A 54 12.62 -5.00 -1.52
C ARG A 54 12.08 -4.06 -0.45
N ASP A 55 12.57 -2.82 -0.40
CA ASP A 55 12.10 -1.80 0.53
C ASP A 55 10.62 -1.48 0.28
N ALA A 56 10.24 -1.31 -1.00
CA ALA A 56 8.85 -1.09 -1.39
C ALA A 56 7.94 -2.25 -0.99
N LYS A 57 8.42 -3.49 -1.13
CA LYS A 57 7.65 -4.70 -0.79
C LYS A 57 7.28 -4.76 0.70
N LEU A 58 8.11 -4.18 1.58
CA LEU A 58 7.79 -4.09 3.01
C LEU A 58 6.49 -3.33 3.27
N TYR A 59 6.11 -2.36 2.45
CA TYR A 59 4.86 -1.62 2.62
C TYR A 59 3.61 -2.46 2.35
N GLU A 60 3.72 -3.60 1.65
CA GLU A 60 2.59 -4.52 1.46
C GLU A 60 2.37 -5.44 2.65
N ILE A 61 3.37 -5.64 3.50
CA ILE A 61 3.31 -6.62 4.61
C ILE A 61 3.42 -5.98 6.00
N GLY A 62 4.13 -4.86 6.11
CA GLY A 62 4.39 -4.16 7.37
C GLY A 62 3.15 -3.45 7.91
N ALA A 63 3.00 -3.43 9.23
CA ALA A 63 1.91 -2.77 9.96
C ALA A 63 0.47 -3.15 9.52
N GLY A 64 0.32 -4.23 8.74
CA GLY A 64 -0.95 -4.69 8.18
C GLY A 64 -0.79 -5.08 6.72
N THR A 65 -1.03 -6.34 6.40
CA THR A 65 -0.87 -6.83 5.03
C THR A 65 -1.87 -6.17 4.07
N SER A 66 -1.57 -6.20 2.77
CA SER A 66 -2.47 -5.72 1.73
C SER A 66 -3.84 -6.43 1.77
N GLU A 67 -3.88 -7.72 2.09
CA GLU A 67 -5.12 -8.50 2.27
C GLU A 67 -5.94 -7.98 3.45
N ILE A 68 -5.30 -7.69 4.58
CA ILE A 68 -5.99 -7.15 5.76
C ILE A 68 -6.57 -5.78 5.44
N ARG A 69 -5.83 -4.91 4.74
CA ARG A 69 -6.35 -3.62 4.30
C ARG A 69 -7.53 -3.77 3.35
N ARG A 70 -7.45 -4.65 2.34
CA ARG A 70 -8.60 -4.96 1.46
C ARG A 70 -9.83 -5.42 2.24
N MET A 71 -9.65 -6.32 3.21
CA MET A 71 -10.74 -6.80 4.06
C MET A 71 -11.38 -5.66 4.87
N LEU A 72 -10.57 -4.79 5.48
CA LEU A 72 -11.05 -3.63 6.24
C LEU A 72 -11.82 -2.66 5.34
N ILE A 73 -11.25 -2.28 4.20
CA ILE A 73 -11.89 -1.39 3.23
C ILE A 73 -13.20 -2.01 2.74
N GLY A 74 -13.19 -3.28 2.35
CA GLY A 74 -14.37 -4.00 1.89
C GLY A 74 -15.48 -4.01 2.93
N ARG A 75 -15.16 -4.29 4.20
CA ARG A 75 -16.13 -4.26 5.30
C ARG A 75 -16.82 -2.89 5.44
N GLU A 76 -16.07 -1.81 5.34
CA GLU A 76 -16.65 -0.46 5.42
C GLU A 76 -17.50 -0.12 4.20
N LEU A 77 -17.06 -0.48 2.99
CA LEU A 77 -17.85 -0.30 1.76
C LEU A 77 -19.18 -1.07 1.79
N PHE A 78 -19.16 -2.32 2.30
CA PHE A 78 -20.38 -3.10 2.49
C PHE A 78 -21.36 -2.44 3.46
N ALA A 79 -20.86 -1.84 4.54
CA ALA A 79 -21.69 -1.14 5.51
C ALA A 79 -22.25 0.21 5.00
N GLU A 80 -21.62 0.81 4.00
CA GLU A 80 -22.10 2.05 3.36
C GLU A 80 -23.17 1.80 2.27
N THR A 81 -23.16 0.60 1.68
CA THR A 81 -24.03 0.27 0.54
C THR A 81 -25.34 -0.41 0.97
N MET A 82 -25.39 -0.99 2.18
CA MET A 82 -26.57 -1.65 2.76
C MET A 82 -27.20 -0.77 3.84
#